data_AF-A0A535VUL6-F1
#
_entry.id   AF-A0A535VUL6-F1
#
_cell.length_a   1.000
_cell.length_b   1.000
_cell.length_c   1.000
_cell.angle_alpha   90.00
_cell.angle_beta   90.00
_cell.angle_gamma   90.00
#
_symmetry.space_group_name_H-M   'P 1'
#
loop_
_entity.id
_entity.type
_entity.pdbx_description
1 polymer ?
#
loop_
_entity_poly.entity_id
_entity_poly.type
_entity_poly.pdbx_seq_one_letter_code
_entity_poly.pdbx_strand_id
1 'polypeptide(L)'
;MYGMEDMAQSDEELPELLATDLDRHFKQLVLAYQHRLYAFALRQVGSSQDAEDIVQEAFIRAYYALGTIGGQAVVELLTAALLDPEWHVRETAALALGKLTQDIPLDPLLTTLNDTDSTVREAAQLALQ
;
A
#
# COMPACT_ATOMS: atom_id res chain seq x y z
N MET A 1 25.36 13.66 -26.12
CA MET A 1 25.35 13.44 -24.65
C MET A 1 23.93 13.01 -24.32
N TYR A 2 23.75 11.73 -24.00
CA TYR A 2 22.43 11.11 -23.73
C TYR A 2 21.86 11.70 -22.44
N GLY A 3 20.69 12.33 -22.50
CA GLY A 3 19.87 12.69 -21.34
C GLY A 3 18.67 11.75 -21.30
N MET A 4 18.83 10.60 -20.63
CA MET A 4 17.75 9.68 -20.28
C MET A 4 17.03 10.25 -19.06
N GLU A 5 16.03 11.11 -19.24
CA GLU A 5 15.17 11.60 -18.13
C GLU A 5 14.00 12.42 -18.70
N ASP A 6 13.07 11.74 -19.38
CA ASP A 6 11.63 12.01 -19.22
C ASP A 6 10.87 10.98 -20.07
N MET A 7 10.90 9.74 -19.58
CA MET A 7 9.84 8.81 -19.91
C MET A 7 8.59 9.37 -19.23
N ALA A 8 7.78 10.11 -19.99
CA ALA A 8 6.37 10.27 -19.70
C ALA A 8 5.77 8.86 -19.67
N GLN A 9 5.87 8.19 -18.50
CA GLN A 9 5.15 6.96 -18.25
C GLN A 9 3.68 7.31 -18.44
N SER A 10 3.10 6.70 -19.46
CA SER A 10 1.72 6.95 -19.85
C SER A 10 0.80 6.76 -18.65
N ASP A 11 -0.33 7.48 -18.60
CA ASP A 11 -1.35 7.34 -17.54
C ASP A 11 -1.78 5.86 -17.35
N GLU A 12 -1.53 5.00 -18.34
CA GLU A 12 -1.79 3.56 -18.38
C GLU A 12 -0.86 2.72 -17.47
N GLU A 13 0.39 3.14 -17.25
CA GLU A 13 1.36 2.41 -16.40
C GLU A 13 1.33 2.84 -14.92
N LEU A 14 0.77 4.03 -14.63
CA LEU A 14 0.73 4.59 -13.28
C LEU A 14 0.11 3.65 -12.23
N PRO A 15 -1.00 2.92 -12.49
CA PRO A 15 -1.57 2.00 -11.50
C PRO A 15 -0.61 0.88 -11.10
N GLU A 16 0.11 0.29 -12.06
CA GLU A 16 1.05 -0.81 -11.80
C GLU A 16 2.25 -0.35 -10.97
N LEU A 17 2.76 0.84 -11.26
CA LEU A 17 3.88 1.45 -10.52
C LEU A 17 3.48 1.77 -9.08
N LEU A 18 2.30 2.35 -8.87
CA LEU A 18 1.77 2.68 -7.55
C LEU A 18 1.49 1.42 -6.71
N ALA A 19 1.08 0.32 -7.35
CA ALA A 19 0.90 -0.97 -6.68
C ALA A 19 2.23 -1.60 -6.25
N THR A 20 3.32 -1.32 -6.97
CA THR A 20 4.65 -1.88 -6.67
C THR A 20 5.33 -1.16 -5.50
N ASP A 21 5.33 0.17 -5.52
CA ASP A 21 5.93 1.01 -4.48
C ASP A 21 5.24 2.38 -4.49
N LEU A 22 4.23 2.53 -3.62
CA LEU A 22 3.42 3.75 -3.55
C LEU A 22 4.31 4.98 -3.28
N ASP A 23 5.21 4.89 -2.30
CA ASP A 23 6.03 6.02 -1.85
C ASP A 23 6.95 6.53 -2.95
N ARG A 24 7.59 5.61 -3.67
CA ARG A 24 8.49 5.94 -4.77
C ARG A 24 7.78 6.57 -5.96
N HIS A 25 6.57 6.11 -6.27
CA HIS A 25 5.89 6.48 -7.53
C HIS A 25 4.76 7.52 -7.33
N PHE A 26 4.37 7.85 -6.11
CA PHE A 26 3.30 8.84 -5.86
C PHE A 26 3.60 10.22 -6.47
N LYS A 27 4.88 10.61 -6.52
CA LYS A 27 5.33 11.85 -7.17
C LYS A 27 4.90 11.91 -8.64
N GLN A 28 4.93 10.78 -9.36
CA GLN A 28 4.56 10.74 -10.78
C GLN A 28 3.05 10.96 -10.97
N LEU A 29 2.23 10.42 -10.07
CA LEU A 29 0.80 10.70 -10.03
C LEU A 29 0.52 12.19 -9.76
N VAL A 30 1.25 12.81 -8.83
CA VAL A 30 1.12 14.26 -8.58
C VAL A 30 1.49 15.05 -9.84
N LEU A 31 2.65 14.76 -10.45
CA LEU A 31 3.10 15.47 -11.65
C LEU A 31 2.12 15.32 -12.83
N ALA A 32 1.57 14.12 -13.03
CA ALA A 32 0.64 13.83 -14.13
C ALA A 32 -0.70 14.58 -13.98
N TYR A 33 -1.20 14.73 -12.76
CA TYR A 33 -2.57 15.22 -12.52
C TYR A 33 -2.66 16.61 -11.88
N GLN A 34 -1.60 17.14 -11.26
CA GLN A 34 -1.64 18.41 -10.49
C GLN A 34 -2.18 19.58 -11.31
N HIS A 35 -1.78 19.72 -12.58
CA HIS A 35 -2.18 20.84 -13.41
C HIS A 35 -3.64 20.74 -13.84
N ARG A 36 -4.12 19.53 -14.15
CA ARG A 36 -5.51 19.28 -14.55
C ARG A 36 -6.44 19.50 -13.37
N LEU A 37 -6.06 19.02 -12.18
CA LEU A 37 -6.82 19.19 -10.95
C LEU A 37 -6.82 20.64 -10.49
N TYR A 38 -5.69 21.35 -10.55
CA TYR A 38 -5.63 22.77 -10.23
C TYR A 38 -6.47 23.62 -11.19
N ALA A 39 -6.36 23.39 -12.50
CA ALA A 39 -7.17 24.11 -13.49
C ALA A 39 -8.68 23.82 -13.35
N PHE A 40 -9.04 22.62 -12.90
CA PHE A 40 -10.42 22.29 -12.55
C PHE A 40 -10.86 23.03 -11.28
N ALA A 41 -10.10 22.91 -10.19
CA ALA A 41 -10.41 23.55 -8.91
C ALA A 41 -10.52 25.08 -9.06
N LEU A 42 -9.54 25.71 -9.73
CA LEU A 42 -9.53 27.16 -9.97
C LEU A 42 -10.78 27.62 -10.74
N ARG A 43 -11.26 26.84 -11.72
CA ARG A 43 -12.50 27.15 -12.44
C ARG A 43 -13.74 27.05 -11.55
N GLN A 44 -13.72 26.20 -10.54
CA GLN A 44 -14.84 25.98 -9.62
C GLN A 44 -14.89 27.03 -8.49
N VAL A 45 -13.75 27.34 -7.87
CA VAL A 45 -13.69 28.21 -6.69
C VAL A 45 -13.25 29.65 -6.99
N GLY A 46 -12.64 29.91 -8.16
CA GLY A 46 -12.24 31.26 -8.60
C GLY A 46 -11.07 31.87 -7.80
N SER A 47 -10.53 31.15 -6.83
CA SER A 47 -9.46 31.56 -5.92
C SER A 47 -8.25 30.63 -6.07
N SER A 48 -7.08 31.21 -6.33
CA SER A 48 -5.85 30.41 -6.49
C SER A 48 -5.47 29.70 -5.20
N GLN A 49 -5.66 30.34 -4.05
CA GLN A 49 -5.31 29.75 -2.75
C GLN A 49 -6.21 28.56 -2.45
N ASP A 50 -7.52 28.73 -2.56
CA ASP A 50 -8.48 27.66 -2.29
C ASP A 50 -8.31 26.50 -3.29
N ALA A 51 -7.98 26.80 -4.55
CA ALA A 51 -7.71 25.78 -5.55
C ALA A 51 -6.45 24.95 -5.23
N GLU A 52 -5.40 25.58 -4.72
CA GLU A 52 -4.19 24.88 -4.30
C GLU A 52 -4.47 23.99 -3.09
N ASP A 53 -5.14 24.52 -2.06
CA ASP A 53 -5.48 23.78 -0.85
C ASP A 53 -6.34 22.53 -1.18
N ILE A 54 -7.31 22.66 -2.08
CA ILE A 54 -8.14 21.54 -2.54
C ILE A 54 -7.30 20.46 -3.23
N VAL A 55 -6.37 20.85 -4.10
CA VAL A 55 -5.53 19.89 -4.84
C VAL A 55 -4.58 19.17 -3.91
N GLN A 56 -3.96 19.89 -2.97
CA GLN A 56 -3.09 19.28 -1.97
C GLN A 56 -3.86 18.28 -1.11
N GLU A 57 -5.02 18.68 -0.58
CA GLU A 57 -5.88 17.80 0.23
C GLU A 57 -6.34 16.56 -0.56
N ALA A 58 -6.66 16.70 -1.85
CA ALA A 58 -7.07 15.59 -2.70
C ALA A 58 -5.94 14.56 -2.87
N PHE A 59 -4.70 15.00 -3.09
CA PHE A 59 -3.56 14.09 -3.19
C PHE A 59 -3.22 13.43 -1.85
N ILE A 60 -3.31 14.15 -0.74
CA ILE A 60 -3.12 13.57 0.61
C ILE A 60 -4.12 12.43 0.83
N ARG A 61 -5.40 12.68 0.53
CA ARG A 61 -6.45 11.64 0.65
C ARG A 61 -6.20 10.46 -0.28
N ALA A 62 -5.78 10.72 -1.52
CA ALA A 62 -5.47 9.66 -2.48
C ALA A 62 -4.31 8.79 -2.00
N TYR A 63 -3.23 9.39 -1.49
CA TYR A 63 -2.09 8.66 -0.94
C TYR A 63 -2.51 7.71 0.20
N TYR A 64 -3.27 8.22 1.17
CA TYR A 64 -3.74 7.37 2.27
C TYR A 64 -4.68 6.27 1.79
N ALA A 65 -5.64 6.59 0.91
CA ALA A 65 -6.57 5.59 0.39
C ALA A 65 -5.85 4.46 -0.37
N LEU A 66 -4.86 4.81 -1.21
CA LEU A 66 -4.04 3.83 -1.93
C LEU A 66 -3.20 2.99 -0.98
N GLY A 67 -2.59 3.60 0.04
CA GLY A 67 -1.81 2.90 1.07
C GLY A 67 -2.66 1.91 1.86
N THR A 68 -3.89 2.29 2.23
CA THR A 68 -4.83 1.40 2.91
C THR A 68 -5.25 0.23 2.02
N ILE A 69 -5.58 0.48 0.75
CA ILE A 69 -5.96 -0.59 -0.19
C ILE A 69 -4.79 -1.58 -0.39
N GLY A 70 -3.58 -1.07 -0.60
CA GLY A 70 -2.38 -1.90 -0.74
C GLY A 70 -2.09 -2.71 0.53
N GLY A 71 -2.19 -2.08 1.70
CA GLY A 71 -2.03 -2.76 3.00
C GLY A 71 -3.04 -3.88 3.20
N GLN A 72 -4.31 -3.64 2.89
CA GLN A 72 -5.38 -4.64 3.01
C GLN A 72 -5.13 -5.85 2.10
N ALA A 73 -4.72 -5.64 0.85
CA ALA A 73 -4.41 -6.72 -0.08
C ALA A 73 -3.21 -7.58 0.42
N VAL A 74 -2.20 -6.93 1.00
CA VAL A 74 -1.06 -7.64 1.62
C VAL A 74 -1.52 -8.47 2.82
N VAL A 75 -2.38 -7.93 3.68
CA VAL A 75 -2.95 -8.67 4.82
C VAL A 75 -3.73 -9.90 4.36
N GLU A 76 -4.58 -9.77 3.34
CA GLU A 76 -5.36 -10.89 2.78
C GLU A 76 -4.47 -11.99 2.21
N LEU A 77 -3.44 -11.61 1.44
CA LEU A 77 -2.48 -12.54 0.87
C LEU A 77 -1.71 -13.31 1.95
N LEU A 78 -1.19 -12.60 2.95
CA LEU A 78 -0.45 -13.23 4.05
C LEU A 78 -1.37 -14.11 4.91
N THR A 79 -2.63 -13.72 5.10
CA THR A 79 -3.62 -14.54 5.80
C THR A 79 -3.89 -15.85 5.07
N ALA A 80 -4.00 -15.81 3.75
CA ALA A 80 -4.13 -17.02 2.95
C ALA A 80 -2.87 -17.91 3.06
N ALA A 81 -1.68 -17.30 3.10
CA ALA A 81 -0.41 -18.01 3.24
C ALA A 81 -0.23 -18.72 4.60
N LEU A 82 -0.99 -18.34 5.64
CA LEU A 82 -1.05 -19.11 6.90
C LEU A 82 -1.65 -20.51 6.74
N LEU A 83 -2.29 -20.81 5.60
CA LEU A 83 -2.88 -22.11 5.30
C LEU A 83 -2.05 -22.93 4.29
N ASP A 84 -0.85 -22.46 3.94
CA ASP A 84 0.00 -23.12 2.95
C ASP A 84 0.49 -24.51 3.44
N PRO A 85 0.56 -25.54 2.58
CA PRO A 85 1.07 -26.84 2.97
C PRO A 85 2.51 -26.81 3.50
N GLU A 86 3.35 -25.90 3.01
CA GLU A 86 4.75 -25.79 3.42
C GLU A 86 4.90 -24.95 4.70
N TRP A 87 5.53 -25.53 5.73
CA TRP A 87 5.63 -24.89 7.04
C TRP A 87 6.41 -23.56 7.00
N HIS A 88 7.46 -23.47 6.18
CA HIS A 88 8.26 -22.25 6.04
C HIS A 88 7.44 -21.07 5.48
N VAL A 89 6.45 -21.36 4.62
CA VAL A 89 5.56 -20.33 4.05
C VAL A 89 4.63 -19.81 5.15
N ARG A 90 4.06 -20.70 5.96
CA ARG A 90 3.21 -20.32 7.12
C ARG A 90 3.99 -19.53 8.16
N GLU A 91 5.22 -19.92 8.48
CA GLU A 91 6.12 -19.19 9.39
C GLU A 91 6.37 -17.77 8.87
N THR A 92 6.76 -17.65 7.60
CA THR A 92 7.02 -16.36 6.95
C THR A 92 5.79 -15.47 6.97
N ALA A 93 4.61 -16.05 6.70
CA ALA A 93 3.34 -15.33 6.74
C ALA A 93 3.01 -14.82 8.15
N ALA A 94 3.19 -15.65 9.19
CA ALA A 94 2.97 -15.25 10.57
C ALA A 94 3.91 -14.11 11.00
N LEU A 95 5.21 -14.22 10.70
CA LEU A 95 6.19 -13.16 10.99
C LEU A 95 5.90 -11.87 10.23
N ALA A 96 5.46 -11.97 8.97
CA ALA A 96 5.13 -10.80 8.15
C ALA A 96 3.89 -10.09 8.70
N LEU A 97 2.82 -10.83 9.05
CA LEU A 97 1.61 -10.28 9.66
C LEU A 97 1.92 -9.56 10.99
N GLY A 98 2.78 -10.13 11.83
CA GLY A 98 3.20 -9.51 13.09
C GLY A 98 3.98 -8.19 12.93
N LYS A 99 4.60 -7.97 11.77
CA LYS A 99 5.31 -6.72 11.46
C LYS A 99 4.38 -5.63 10.91
N LEU A 100 3.17 -5.98 10.50
CA LEU A 100 2.20 -5.00 10.03
C LEU A 100 1.63 -4.24 11.23
N THR A 101 1.71 -2.91 11.19
CA THR A 101 1.34 -2.02 12.31
C THR A 101 -0.16 -1.66 12.34
N GLN A 102 -0.95 -2.17 11.38
CA GLN A 102 -2.38 -1.88 11.23
C GLN A 102 -3.11 -3.18 10.84
N ASP A 103 -4.29 -3.40 11.41
CA ASP A 103 -5.29 -4.42 11.02
C ASP A 103 -4.76 -5.86 10.84
N ILE A 104 -3.99 -6.32 11.82
CA ILE A 104 -3.54 -7.72 11.89
C ILE A 104 -4.75 -8.63 12.17
N PRO A 105 -4.99 -9.67 11.36
CA PRO A 105 -6.09 -10.59 11.57
C PRO A 105 -5.74 -11.55 12.71
N LEU A 106 -6.35 -11.33 13.87
CA LEU A 106 -6.06 -12.07 15.10
C LEU A 106 -6.54 -13.53 15.03
N ASP A 107 -7.73 -13.80 14.50
CA ASP A 107 -8.30 -15.17 14.49
C ASP A 107 -7.43 -16.17 13.69
N PRO A 108 -6.92 -15.82 12.49
CA PRO A 108 -5.93 -16.66 11.80
C PRO A 108 -4.67 -16.89 12.64
N LEU A 109 -4.06 -15.86 13.21
CA LEU A 109 -2.84 -15.99 14.03
C LEU A 109 -3.06 -16.83 15.29
N LEU A 110 -4.21 -16.70 15.95
CA LEU A 110 -4.59 -17.53 17.09
C LEU A 110 -4.73 -19.00 16.71
N THR A 111 -5.20 -19.28 15.49
CA THR A 111 -5.25 -20.65 14.96
C THR A 111 -3.83 -21.18 14.72
N THR A 112 -2.94 -20.34 14.18
CA THR A 112 -1.53 -20.66 13.92
C THR A 112 -0.72 -20.98 15.19
N LEU A 113 -1.16 -20.52 16.36
CA LEU A 113 -0.56 -20.96 17.64
C LEU A 113 -0.69 -22.48 17.89
N ASN A 114 -1.59 -23.16 17.19
CA ASN A 114 -1.77 -24.61 17.25
C ASN A 114 -1.21 -25.34 16.03
N ASP A 115 -0.34 -24.69 15.24
CA ASP A 115 0.28 -25.31 14.07
C ASP A 115 1.05 -26.59 14.46
N THR A 116 1.08 -27.55 13.53
CA THR A 116 1.86 -28.79 13.67
C THR A 116 3.36 -28.54 13.84
N ASP A 117 3.91 -27.52 13.18
CA ASP A 117 5.32 -27.18 13.21
C ASP A 117 5.62 -26.21 14.38
N SER A 118 6.68 -26.49 15.13
CA SER A 118 7.06 -25.66 16.29
C SER A 118 7.50 -24.26 15.90
N THR A 119 8.17 -24.11 14.77
CA THR A 119 8.71 -22.83 14.27
C THR A 119 7.56 -21.89 13.92
N VAL A 120 6.52 -22.43 13.29
CA VAL A 120 5.30 -21.69 12.94
C VAL A 120 4.57 -21.20 14.20
N ARG A 121 4.49 -22.03 15.24
CA ARG A 121 3.89 -21.62 16.53
C ARG A 121 4.67 -20.48 17.21
N GLU A 122 6.00 -20.55 17.20
CA GLU A 122 6.85 -19.48 17.74
C GLU A 122 6.68 -18.17 16.98
N ALA A 123 6.63 -18.24 15.65
CA ALA A 123 6.36 -17.09 14.79
C ALA A 123 4.99 -16.44 15.09
N ALA A 124 3.95 -17.26 15.26
CA ALA A 124 2.61 -16.76 15.62
C ALA A 124 2.60 -16.12 17.02
N GLN A 125 3.35 -16.67 17.98
CA GLN A 125 3.46 -16.07 19.31
C GLN A 125 4.17 -14.72 19.25
N LEU A 126 5.26 -14.61 18.49
CA LEU A 126 5.96 -13.35 18.25
C LEU A 126 5.06 -12.31 17.59
N ALA A 127 4.23 -12.73 16.63
CA ALA A 127 3.33 -11.83 15.90
C ALA A 127 2.21 -11.23 16.75
N LEU A 128 1.93 -11.82 17.92
CA LEU A 128 0.89 -11.37 18.86
C LEU A 128 1.44 -10.53 20.03
N GLN A 129 2.75 -10.24 20.06
CA GLN A 129 3.41 -9.40 21.07
C GLN A 129 3.39 -7.92 20.69
#